data_AF-A0A952SNF4-F1
#
_entry.id   AF-A0A952SNF4-F1
#
_cell.length_a   1.000
_cell.length_b   1.000
_cell.length_c   1.000
_cell.angle_alpha   90.00
_cell.angle_beta   90.00
_cell.angle_gamma   90.00
#
_symmetry.space_group_name_H-M   'P 1'
#
loop_
_entity.id
_entity.type
_entity.pdbx_description
1 polymer ?
#
loop_
_entity_poly.entity_id
_entity_poly.type
_entity_poly.pdbx_seq_one_letter_code
_entity_poly.pdbx_strand_id
1 'polypeptide(L)'
;MIRKLMRLLSLTQGRDDGASIGIELPTIERERIAHLLRIEENLPHLDWAAAWTMIERESNKDEVAASQLARAIVAAWLDELRDAMPTDSRRWRGWAVEGLAPLEGTIGKRVASYAERSLHVIGEAFASIRGSVRDEPIPPIAIIVLATADEYYSFISAYYDEGAFATSGGVYLRESPSNCAALIINAQTRYSVNAAIAHELAHHALVPITEAGRLGAGLPLWAEEGLTQMMEERVTGVSNFVFSREMRERHMQLWSEIGFDGLASGETFHSPDGEEQELSYNLAEAITRSLLSTRPGDFFAFARACVQDGVDAEDAAIAHLGKDVQEIARDMLQV
;
A
#
# COMPACT_ATOMS: atom_id res chain seq x y z
N MET A 1 -11.83 -6.54 49.28
CA MET A 1 -11.34 -7.83 48.73
C MET A 1 -12.36 -8.31 47.70
N ILE A 2 -12.26 -7.92 46.42
CA ILE A 2 -11.40 -8.53 45.37
C ILE A 2 -11.86 -10.00 45.18
N ARG A 3 -12.56 -10.40 44.11
CA ARG A 3 -12.14 -10.36 42.69
C ARG A 3 -13.36 -10.47 41.74
N LYS A 4 -13.44 -9.51 40.80
CA LYS A 4 -14.14 -9.59 39.51
C LYS A 4 -13.44 -10.64 38.64
N LEU A 5 -14.19 -11.55 38.01
CA LEU A 5 -13.71 -12.36 36.89
C LEU A 5 -14.25 -11.72 35.60
N MET A 6 -13.39 -11.01 34.87
CA MET A 6 -13.69 -10.52 33.52
C MET A 6 -13.57 -11.70 32.54
N ARG A 7 -14.68 -12.05 31.89
CA ARG A 7 -14.67 -12.73 30.60
C ARG A 7 -14.19 -11.72 29.55
N LEU A 8 -13.04 -11.97 28.93
CA LEU A 8 -12.68 -11.34 27.66
C LEU A 8 -13.59 -11.91 26.57
N LEU A 9 -14.47 -11.06 26.04
CA LEU A 9 -15.25 -11.34 24.84
C LEU A 9 -14.37 -11.14 23.60
N SER A 10 -14.09 -12.24 22.92
CA SER A 10 -13.79 -12.25 21.49
C SER A 10 -14.95 -11.59 20.74
N LEU A 11 -14.67 -10.54 19.97
CA LEU A 11 -15.63 -9.88 19.10
C LEU A 11 -15.55 -10.49 17.71
N THR A 12 -16.10 -11.70 17.58
CA THR A 12 -16.66 -12.23 16.33
C THR A 12 -18.14 -12.50 16.59
N GLN A 13 -18.98 -11.47 16.44
CA GLN A 13 -20.43 -11.65 16.36
C GLN A 13 -20.98 -10.76 15.23
N GLY A 14 -20.78 -11.24 14.00
CA GLY A 14 -21.75 -11.07 12.92
C GLY A 14 -22.46 -12.40 12.76
N ARG A 15 -23.80 -12.38 12.84
CA ARG A 15 -24.77 -13.47 12.59
C ARG A 15 -24.18 -14.84 12.18
N ASP A 16 -24.27 -15.78 13.12
CA ASP A 16 -24.18 -17.23 12.87
C ASP A 16 -25.27 -17.67 11.90
N ASP A 17 -24.84 -18.11 10.71
CA ASP A 17 -25.39 -19.22 9.93
C ASP A 17 -24.32 -19.63 8.91
N GLY A 18 -23.25 -20.26 9.41
CA GLY A 18 -22.15 -20.78 8.59
C GLY A 18 -20.89 -20.97 9.44
N ALA A 19 -20.41 -22.21 9.54
CA ALA A 19 -19.27 -22.59 10.37
C ALA A 19 -18.11 -21.58 10.30
N SER A 20 -17.75 -20.96 11.43
CA SER A 20 -16.49 -20.21 11.52
C SER A 20 -15.34 -21.21 11.43
N ILE A 21 -14.79 -21.37 10.23
CA ILE A 21 -13.50 -22.03 10.06
C ILE A 21 -12.49 -21.17 10.82
N GLY A 22 -12.05 -21.64 11.99
CA GLY A 22 -11.01 -20.96 12.75
C GLY A 22 -9.74 -20.94 11.92
N ILE A 23 -9.33 -19.76 11.46
CA ILE A 23 -8.07 -19.61 10.72
C ILE A 23 -6.94 -19.72 11.73
N GLU A 24 -6.19 -20.81 11.69
CA GLU A 24 -4.96 -20.95 12.46
C GLU A 24 -3.86 -20.13 11.77
N LEU A 25 -3.49 -19.02 12.39
CA LEU A 25 -2.48 -18.11 11.87
C LEU A 25 -1.11 -18.44 12.45
N PRO A 26 -0.02 -18.35 11.66
CA PRO A 26 1.31 -18.69 12.12
C PRO A 26 1.74 -17.77 13.26
N THR A 27 2.46 -18.33 14.24
CA THR A 27 2.96 -17.62 15.43
C THR A 27 4.40 -18.04 15.72
N ILE A 28 5.15 -17.14 16.35
CA ILE A 28 6.49 -17.40 16.86
C ILE A 28 6.62 -16.78 18.25
N GLU A 29 7.36 -17.44 19.14
CA GLU A 29 7.65 -16.89 20.47
C GLU A 29 8.46 -15.60 20.36
N ARG A 30 8.13 -14.60 21.19
CA ARG A 30 8.74 -13.27 21.15
C ARG A 30 10.25 -13.32 21.39
N GLU A 31 10.69 -14.20 22.28
CA GLU A 31 12.11 -14.39 22.61
C GLU A 31 12.92 -14.85 21.39
N ARG A 32 12.29 -15.53 20.42
CA ARG A 32 12.98 -15.95 19.19
C ARG A 32 13.28 -14.77 18.27
N ILE A 33 12.49 -13.70 18.29
CA ILE A 33 12.71 -12.54 17.43
C ILE A 33 13.46 -11.41 18.14
N ALA A 34 13.73 -11.51 19.44
CA ALA A 34 14.37 -10.45 20.22
C ALA A 34 15.72 -9.98 19.64
N HIS A 35 16.49 -10.89 19.05
CA HIS A 35 17.77 -10.59 18.39
C HIS A 35 17.63 -9.92 17.02
N LEU A 36 16.41 -9.83 16.48
CA LEU A 36 16.06 -9.16 15.23
C LEU A 36 15.57 -7.72 15.47
N LEU A 37 15.48 -7.28 16.73
CA LEU A 37 14.93 -5.98 17.07
C LEU A 37 16.05 -4.98 17.37
N ARG A 38 15.92 -3.80 16.78
CA ARG A 38 16.71 -2.61 17.10
C ARG A 38 15.81 -1.62 17.83
N ILE A 39 16.32 -0.96 18.87
CA ILE A 39 15.54 0.07 19.58
C ILE A 39 16.02 1.43 19.13
N GLU A 40 15.12 2.20 18.52
CA GLU A 40 15.35 3.56 18.04
C GLU A 40 14.19 4.44 18.54
N GLU A 41 14.48 5.62 19.09
CA GLU A 41 13.47 6.48 19.73
C GLU A 41 12.57 5.76 20.77
N ASN A 42 13.13 4.74 21.45
CA ASN A 42 12.44 3.85 22.39
C ASN A 42 11.36 2.92 21.76
N LEU A 43 11.31 2.83 20.44
CA LEU A 43 10.43 1.93 19.71
C LEU A 43 11.21 0.76 19.09
N PRO A 44 10.65 -0.46 19.07
CA PRO A 44 11.28 -1.60 18.43
C PRO A 44 11.09 -1.56 16.91
N HIS A 45 12.19 -1.52 16.19
CA HIS A 45 12.28 -1.64 14.74
C HIS A 45 12.79 -3.03 14.37
N LEU A 46 12.17 -3.66 13.39
CA LEU A 46 12.64 -4.93 12.86
C LEU A 46 13.88 -4.70 11.99
N ASP A 47 14.97 -5.41 12.27
CA ASP A 47 16.10 -5.57 11.34
C ASP A 47 15.68 -6.56 10.25
N TRP A 48 15.16 -6.01 9.15
CA TRP A 48 14.63 -6.79 8.04
C TRP A 48 15.69 -7.65 7.36
N ALA A 49 16.96 -7.20 7.31
CA ALA A 49 18.05 -7.98 6.75
C ALA A 49 18.36 -9.22 7.61
N ALA A 50 18.41 -9.05 8.94
CA ALA A 50 18.59 -10.16 9.88
C ALA A 50 17.38 -11.10 9.86
N ALA A 51 16.16 -10.55 9.85
CA ALA A 51 14.93 -11.33 9.78
C ALA A 51 14.89 -12.16 8.49
N TRP A 52 15.27 -11.60 7.36
CA TRP A 52 15.31 -12.31 6.09
C TRP A 52 16.33 -13.45 6.09
N THR A 53 17.53 -13.20 6.62
CA THR A 53 18.55 -14.25 6.79
C THR A 53 18.03 -15.42 7.62
N MET A 54 17.25 -15.14 8.67
CA MET A 54 16.58 -16.18 9.47
C MET A 54 15.50 -16.91 8.67
N ILE A 55 14.66 -16.18 7.92
CA ILE A 55 13.58 -16.75 7.11
C ILE A 55 14.13 -17.69 6.04
N GLU A 56 15.12 -17.26 5.25
CA GLU A 56 15.73 -18.10 4.20
C GLU A 56 16.35 -19.38 4.78
N ARG A 57 17.04 -19.25 5.91
CA ARG A 57 17.69 -20.37 6.59
C ARG A 57 16.68 -21.40 7.11
N GLU A 58 15.60 -20.94 7.73
CA GLU A 58 14.65 -21.83 8.41
C GLU A 58 13.57 -22.38 7.50
N SER A 59 13.24 -21.65 6.42
CA SER A 59 12.31 -22.12 5.39
C SER A 59 12.91 -23.17 4.46
N ASN A 60 14.24 -23.33 4.42
CA ASN A 60 14.94 -24.20 3.46
C ASN A 60 14.56 -23.92 2.00
N LYS A 61 14.31 -22.64 1.66
CA LYS A 61 13.83 -22.18 0.34
C LYS A 61 12.42 -22.65 -0.04
N ASP A 62 11.62 -23.13 0.93
CA ASP A 62 10.20 -23.35 0.73
C ASP A 62 9.44 -22.02 0.88
N GLU A 63 8.82 -21.56 -0.19
CA GLU A 63 8.16 -20.25 -0.25
C GLU A 63 6.98 -20.13 0.72
N VAL A 64 6.22 -21.23 0.90
CA VAL A 64 5.08 -21.26 1.82
C VAL A 64 5.56 -21.14 3.26
N ALA A 65 6.58 -21.91 3.65
CA ALA A 65 7.19 -21.82 4.96
C ALA A 65 7.85 -20.46 5.20
N ALA A 66 8.50 -19.89 4.19
CA ALA A 66 9.09 -18.55 4.24
C ALA A 66 8.01 -17.48 4.52
N SER A 67 6.91 -17.52 3.77
CA SER A 67 5.77 -16.60 3.95
C SER A 67 5.12 -16.74 5.34
N GLN A 68 4.91 -17.97 5.80
CA GLN A 68 4.35 -18.24 7.13
C GLN A 68 5.27 -17.73 8.25
N LEU A 69 6.58 -17.96 8.14
CA LEU A 69 7.56 -17.50 9.12
C LEU A 69 7.71 -15.98 9.11
N ALA A 70 7.76 -15.35 7.93
CA ALA A 70 7.80 -13.89 7.79
C ALA A 70 6.59 -13.25 8.49
N ARG A 71 5.40 -13.80 8.25
CA ARG A 71 4.18 -13.35 8.90
C ARG A 71 4.19 -13.55 10.42
N ALA A 72 4.73 -14.67 10.90
CA ALA A 72 4.87 -14.92 12.34
C ALA A 72 5.82 -13.90 12.99
N ILE A 73 6.96 -13.61 12.35
CA ILE A 73 7.93 -12.61 12.82
C ILE A 73 7.27 -11.24 12.91
N VAL A 74 6.56 -10.81 11.86
CA VAL A 74 5.82 -9.54 11.88
C VAL A 74 4.77 -9.52 12.98
N ALA A 75 4.03 -10.61 13.18
CA ALA A 75 3.01 -10.67 14.21
C ALA A 75 3.60 -10.46 15.61
N ALA A 76 4.74 -11.10 15.91
CA ALA A 76 5.46 -10.96 17.16
C ALA A 76 6.12 -9.57 17.30
N TRP A 77 6.68 -9.02 16.22
CA TRP A 77 7.22 -7.65 16.22
C TRP A 77 6.14 -6.61 16.54
N LEU A 78 4.95 -6.75 15.96
CA LEU A 78 3.84 -5.84 16.26
C LEU A 78 3.34 -5.97 17.71
N ASP A 79 3.51 -7.13 18.36
CA ASP A 79 3.26 -7.28 19.81
C ASP A 79 4.31 -6.53 20.65
N GLU A 80 5.59 -6.60 20.27
CA GLU A 80 6.66 -5.80 20.88
C GLU A 80 6.41 -4.30 20.70
N LEU A 81 6.06 -3.89 19.49
CA LEU A 81 5.76 -2.49 19.18
C LEU A 81 4.58 -2.00 20.01
N ARG A 82 3.46 -2.74 20.05
CA ARG A 82 2.30 -2.39 20.89
C ARG A 82 2.70 -2.12 22.34
N ASP A 83 3.55 -2.97 22.92
CA ASP A 83 3.92 -2.87 24.33
C ASP A 83 4.88 -1.70 24.61
N ALA A 84 5.61 -1.24 23.58
CA ALA A 84 6.51 -0.08 23.65
C ALA A 84 5.82 1.26 23.32
N MET A 85 4.66 1.23 22.65
CA MET A 85 3.95 2.45 22.24
C MET A 85 3.51 3.30 23.44
N PRO A 86 3.69 4.64 23.40
CA PRO A 86 3.16 5.54 24.42
C PRO A 86 1.63 5.54 24.49
N THR A 87 0.97 5.52 23.33
CA THR A 87 -0.50 5.44 23.25
C THR A 87 -0.98 3.99 23.29
N ASP A 88 -1.98 3.73 24.14
CA ASP A 88 -2.68 2.45 24.19
C ASP A 88 -3.14 2.03 22.79
N SER A 89 -2.59 0.91 22.33
CA SER A 89 -2.81 0.39 20.99
C SER A 89 -3.34 -1.03 21.04
N ARG A 90 -4.08 -1.42 20.01
CA ARG A 90 -4.66 -2.75 19.87
C ARG A 90 -4.13 -3.45 18.63
N ARG A 91 -3.73 -4.70 18.82
CA ARG A 91 -3.45 -5.65 17.75
C ARG A 91 -4.71 -6.28 17.19
N TRP A 92 -4.72 -6.51 15.88
CA TRP A 92 -5.64 -7.44 15.22
C TRP A 92 -4.89 -8.25 14.16
N ARG A 93 -5.47 -9.40 13.82
CA ARG A 93 -4.97 -10.28 12.77
C ARG A 93 -6.16 -10.70 11.93
N GLY A 94 -6.02 -10.69 10.61
CA GLY A 94 -7.03 -11.25 9.73
C GLY A 94 -6.42 -12.21 8.72
N TRP A 95 -6.97 -12.34 7.51
CA TRP A 95 -6.51 -13.35 6.57
C TRP A 95 -5.23 -12.93 5.86
N ALA A 96 -5.09 -11.66 5.48
CA ALA A 96 -3.89 -11.09 4.86
C ALA A 96 -3.30 -9.91 5.64
N VAL A 97 -3.96 -9.42 6.69
CA VAL A 97 -3.47 -8.26 7.44
C VAL A 97 -2.98 -8.62 8.84
N GLU A 98 -1.81 -8.10 9.19
CA GLU A 98 -1.31 -7.98 10.56
C GLU A 98 -1.40 -6.52 10.99
N GLY A 99 -2.27 -6.18 11.94
CA GLY A 99 -2.55 -4.76 12.23
C GLY A 99 -2.29 -4.27 13.65
N LEU A 100 -1.84 -3.03 13.77
CA LEU A 100 -1.71 -2.27 15.02
C LEU A 100 -2.36 -0.88 14.84
N ALA A 101 -3.20 -0.47 15.78
CA ALA A 101 -3.86 0.83 15.72
C ALA A 101 -4.24 1.33 17.12
N PRO A 102 -4.49 2.64 17.31
CA PRO A 102 -4.83 3.20 18.61
C PRO A 102 -6.14 2.59 19.13
N LEU A 103 -6.18 2.32 20.44
CA LEU A 103 -7.36 1.80 21.12
C LEU A 103 -8.42 2.90 21.31
N GLU A 104 -7.99 4.15 21.45
CA GLU A 104 -8.89 5.27 21.66
C GLU A 104 -9.78 5.55 20.43
N GLY A 105 -11.05 5.83 20.69
CA GLY A 105 -12.03 6.11 19.66
C GLY A 105 -12.45 4.87 18.84
N THR A 106 -12.89 5.10 17.61
CA THR A 106 -13.37 4.03 16.72
C THR A 106 -12.35 3.65 15.64
N ILE A 107 -11.17 4.27 15.64
CA ILE A 107 -10.24 4.17 14.52
C ILE A 107 -9.69 2.76 14.35
N GLY A 108 -9.23 2.10 15.42
CA GLY A 108 -8.67 0.74 15.33
C GLY A 108 -9.69 -0.29 14.82
N LYS A 109 -10.94 -0.24 15.28
CA LYS A 109 -12.00 -1.12 14.76
C LYS A 109 -12.30 -0.84 13.29
N ARG A 110 -12.38 0.45 12.91
CA ARG A 110 -12.66 0.86 11.54
C ARG A 110 -11.55 0.40 10.59
N VAL A 111 -10.29 0.66 10.95
CA VAL A 111 -9.11 0.27 10.17
C VAL A 111 -9.06 -1.25 9.99
N ALA A 112 -9.27 -2.01 11.08
CA ALA A 112 -9.24 -3.47 11.01
C ALA A 112 -10.26 -4.06 10.03
N SER A 113 -11.52 -3.61 10.10
CA SER A 113 -12.56 -4.08 9.18
C SER A 113 -12.36 -3.55 7.76
N TYR A 114 -11.82 -2.35 7.62
CA TYR A 114 -11.64 -1.70 6.33
C TYR A 114 -10.48 -2.31 5.54
N ALA A 115 -9.32 -2.51 6.16
CA ALA A 115 -8.12 -3.04 5.49
C ALA A 115 -8.35 -4.38 4.78
N GLU A 116 -8.97 -5.35 5.46
CA GLU A 116 -9.25 -6.66 4.87
C GLU A 116 -10.24 -6.58 3.71
N ARG A 117 -11.22 -5.69 3.83
CA ARG A 117 -12.17 -5.42 2.75
C ARG A 117 -11.48 -4.74 1.56
N SER A 118 -10.58 -3.79 1.82
CA SER A 118 -9.80 -3.10 0.80
C SER A 118 -8.99 -4.09 -0.02
N LEU A 119 -8.22 -4.96 0.63
CA LEU A 119 -7.43 -5.99 -0.05
C LEU A 119 -8.29 -6.89 -0.94
N HIS A 120 -9.46 -7.31 -0.45
CA HIS A 120 -10.36 -8.12 -1.26
C HIS A 120 -10.87 -7.36 -2.49
N VAL A 121 -11.34 -6.12 -2.33
CA VAL A 121 -11.85 -5.28 -3.43
C VAL A 121 -10.75 -4.99 -4.46
N ILE A 122 -9.54 -4.68 -3.99
CA ILE A 122 -8.37 -4.40 -4.82
C ILE A 122 -7.95 -5.64 -5.58
N GLY A 123 -7.86 -6.80 -4.92
CA GLY A 123 -7.52 -8.07 -5.56
C GLY A 123 -8.48 -8.41 -6.70
N GLU A 124 -9.79 -8.30 -6.47
CA GLU A 124 -10.79 -8.53 -7.52
C GLU A 124 -10.69 -7.50 -8.66
N ALA A 125 -10.37 -6.24 -8.34
CA ALA A 125 -10.22 -5.19 -9.35
C ALA A 125 -8.98 -5.37 -10.24
N PHE A 126 -7.87 -5.84 -9.66
CA PHE A 126 -6.61 -6.06 -10.36
C PHE A 126 -6.46 -7.47 -10.92
N ALA A 127 -7.48 -8.32 -10.82
CA ALA A 127 -7.45 -9.67 -11.37
C ALA A 127 -7.20 -9.70 -12.90
N SER A 128 -7.61 -8.64 -13.61
CA SER A 128 -7.33 -8.47 -15.04
C SER A 128 -5.89 -8.10 -15.35
N ILE A 129 -5.11 -7.66 -14.37
CA ILE A 129 -3.69 -7.28 -14.50
C ILE A 129 -2.80 -8.41 -14.01
N ARG A 130 -3.14 -8.99 -12.86
CA ARG A 130 -2.33 -9.99 -12.14
C ARG A 130 -2.75 -11.44 -12.35
N GLY A 131 -3.87 -11.68 -13.00
CA GLY A 131 -4.53 -12.99 -12.94
C GLY A 131 -5.40 -13.12 -11.69
N SER A 132 -6.06 -14.27 -11.56
CA SER A 132 -7.05 -14.50 -10.50
C SER A 132 -6.42 -14.46 -9.10
N VAL A 133 -7.09 -13.81 -8.15
CA VAL A 133 -6.69 -13.76 -6.71
C VAL A 133 -6.52 -15.17 -6.11
N ARG A 134 -7.17 -16.18 -6.69
CA ARG A 134 -7.04 -17.58 -6.26
C ARG A 134 -5.70 -18.20 -6.66
N ASP A 135 -5.19 -17.77 -7.81
CA ASP A 135 -3.98 -18.34 -8.41
C ASP A 135 -2.76 -17.54 -7.95
N GLU A 136 -2.92 -16.22 -7.77
CA GLU A 136 -1.88 -15.30 -7.28
C GLU A 136 -2.44 -14.39 -6.17
N PRO A 137 -2.46 -14.86 -4.91
CA PRO A 137 -2.93 -14.04 -3.80
C PRO A 137 -2.03 -12.82 -3.58
N ILE A 138 -2.63 -11.72 -3.09
CA ILE A 138 -1.86 -10.59 -2.58
C ILE A 138 -1.09 -11.07 -1.33
N PRO A 139 0.23 -10.85 -1.24
CA PRO A 139 1.01 -11.20 -0.05
C PRO A 139 0.43 -10.56 1.22
N PRO A 140 0.61 -11.20 2.40
CA PRO A 140 0.22 -10.57 3.66
C PRO A 140 1.02 -9.29 3.96
N ILE A 141 0.37 -8.35 4.62
CA ILE A 141 0.92 -7.01 4.91
C ILE A 141 0.67 -6.58 6.36
N ALA A 142 1.63 -5.85 6.93
CA ALA A 142 1.45 -5.16 8.19
C ALA A 142 0.81 -3.78 7.99
N ILE A 143 -0.14 -3.40 8.84
CA ILE A 143 -0.73 -2.05 8.86
C ILE A 143 -0.62 -1.47 10.26
N ILE A 144 0.14 -0.39 10.38
CA ILE A 144 0.43 0.30 11.62
C ILE A 144 -0.17 1.70 11.52
N VAL A 145 -1.18 1.97 12.33
CA VAL A 145 -1.77 3.30 12.48
C VAL A 145 -1.29 3.90 13.79
N LEU A 146 -0.66 5.06 13.73
CA LEU A 146 -0.07 5.76 14.87
C LEU A 146 -0.97 6.91 15.28
N ALA A 147 -1.15 7.12 16.59
CA ALA A 147 -2.22 7.98 17.11
C ALA A 147 -1.95 9.46 16.90
N THR A 148 -0.67 9.83 16.91
CA THR A 148 -0.20 11.22 16.86
C THR A 148 0.86 11.42 15.79
N ALA A 149 1.02 12.66 15.34
CA ALA A 149 2.12 13.03 14.45
C ALA A 149 3.49 12.74 15.08
N ASP A 150 3.67 12.97 16.38
CA ASP A 150 4.93 12.72 17.08
C ASP A 150 5.30 11.23 17.05
N GLU A 151 4.36 10.34 17.39
CA GLU A 151 4.57 8.89 17.28
C GLU A 151 4.89 8.46 15.85
N TYR A 152 4.19 9.05 14.87
CA TYR A 152 4.44 8.78 13.46
C TYR A 152 5.85 9.16 13.05
N TYR A 153 6.28 10.40 13.33
CA TYR A 153 7.61 10.87 12.95
C TYR A 153 8.73 10.18 13.71
N SER A 154 8.56 9.91 15.01
CA SER A 154 9.52 9.12 15.79
C SER A 154 9.69 7.70 15.25
N PHE A 155 8.62 7.09 14.74
CA PHE A 155 8.72 5.76 14.14
C PHE A 155 9.37 5.80 12.75
N ILE A 156 8.94 6.71 11.87
CA ILE A 156 9.46 6.71 10.48
C ILE A 156 10.88 7.26 10.35
N SER A 157 11.38 8.03 11.32
CA SER A 157 12.76 8.56 11.30
C SER A 157 13.84 7.48 11.30
N ALA A 158 13.52 6.25 11.73
CA ALA A 158 14.41 5.09 11.63
C ALA A 158 14.66 4.64 10.17
N TYR A 159 13.78 5.04 9.24
CA TYR A 159 13.77 4.55 7.86
C TYR A 159 14.15 5.63 6.82
N TYR A 160 14.21 6.90 7.21
CA TYR A 160 14.49 8.02 6.29
C TYR A 160 15.47 9.01 6.90
N ASP A 161 16.39 9.52 6.08
CA ASP A 161 17.26 10.65 6.45
C ASP A 161 16.43 11.95 6.61
N GLU A 162 16.90 12.86 7.47
CA GLU A 162 16.22 14.14 7.75
C GLU A 162 15.90 14.93 6.47
N GLY A 163 14.62 15.28 6.26
CA GLY A 163 14.18 16.22 5.23
C GLY A 163 13.44 15.62 4.02
N ALA A 164 13.32 14.30 3.92
CA ALA A 164 12.62 13.62 2.81
C ALA A 164 11.13 13.35 3.08
N PHE A 165 10.42 14.24 3.80
CA PHE A 165 9.00 14.07 4.09
C PHE A 165 8.15 14.78 3.03
N ALA A 166 8.01 14.15 1.86
CA ALA A 166 6.84 14.46 1.04
C ALA A 166 5.58 14.16 1.87
N THR A 167 4.55 15.00 1.73
CA THR A 167 3.31 15.01 2.52
C THR A 167 2.40 13.80 2.29
N SER A 168 2.95 12.58 2.31
CA SER A 168 2.16 11.35 2.16
C SER A 168 1.38 11.06 3.45
N GLY A 169 0.13 10.63 3.30
CA GLY A 169 -0.74 10.24 4.42
C GLY A 169 -0.29 8.96 5.13
N GLY A 170 0.71 8.27 4.56
CA GLY A 170 1.37 7.10 5.11
C GLY A 170 2.66 6.77 4.36
N VAL A 171 3.35 5.74 4.82
CA VAL A 171 4.62 5.25 4.26
C VAL A 171 4.51 3.76 4.00
N TYR A 172 4.91 3.35 2.80
CA TYR A 172 5.08 1.96 2.40
C TYR A 172 6.52 1.49 2.66
N LEU A 173 6.72 0.60 3.64
CA LEU A 173 8.01 -0.01 3.94
C LEU A 173 8.10 -1.40 3.28
N ARG A 174 9.04 -1.54 2.34
CA ARG A 174 9.42 -2.84 1.76
C ARG A 174 10.90 -2.85 1.41
N GLU A 175 11.69 -3.62 2.15
CA GLU A 175 13.13 -3.79 1.85
C GLU A 175 13.44 -4.90 0.83
N SER A 176 12.51 -5.84 0.61
CA SER A 176 12.68 -6.93 -0.37
C SER A 176 11.34 -7.45 -0.91
N PRO A 177 11.30 -7.98 -2.16
CA PRO A 177 10.11 -8.59 -2.75
C PRO A 177 9.51 -9.73 -1.94
N SER A 178 10.32 -10.39 -1.10
CA SER A 178 9.92 -11.58 -0.36
C SER A 178 9.50 -11.28 1.10
N ASN A 179 9.57 -10.02 1.53
CA ASN A 179 9.29 -9.62 2.91
C ASN A 179 7.81 -9.23 3.08
N CYS A 180 7.29 -9.40 4.30
CA CYS A 180 6.00 -8.83 4.67
C CYS A 180 6.15 -7.31 4.75
N ALA A 181 5.55 -6.60 3.79
CA ALA A 181 5.58 -5.14 3.74
C ALA A 181 4.83 -4.53 4.94
N ALA A 182 5.13 -3.28 5.28
CA ALA A 182 4.44 -2.55 6.33
C ALA A 182 3.94 -1.19 5.85
N LEU A 183 2.66 -0.90 6.10
CA LEU A 183 2.05 0.41 5.90
C LEU A 183 2.03 1.17 7.22
N ILE A 184 2.64 2.34 7.26
CA ILE A 184 2.64 3.21 8.44
C ILE A 184 1.76 4.41 8.15
N ILE A 185 0.74 4.67 8.96
CA ILE A 185 -0.24 5.72 8.70
C ILE A 185 -0.40 6.61 9.94
N ASN A 186 -0.40 7.92 9.74
CA ASN A 186 -0.76 8.87 10.78
C ASN A 186 -2.29 8.98 10.91
N ALA A 187 -2.85 8.63 12.08
CA ALA A 187 -4.28 8.74 12.36
C ALA A 187 -4.85 10.16 12.21
N GLN A 188 -4.00 11.18 12.37
CA GLN A 188 -4.35 12.61 12.30
C GLN A 188 -4.13 13.21 10.91
N THR A 189 -3.88 12.38 9.88
CA THR A 189 -3.74 12.86 8.51
C THR A 189 -4.96 13.71 8.09
N ARG A 190 -4.70 14.75 7.29
CA ARG A 190 -5.76 15.59 6.69
C ARG A 190 -6.60 14.80 5.69
N TYR A 191 -6.03 13.74 5.14
CA TYR A 191 -6.69 12.83 4.21
C TYR A 191 -7.50 11.77 4.95
N SER A 192 -8.43 11.13 4.25
CA SER A 192 -9.15 9.98 4.81
C SER A 192 -8.15 8.83 5.07
N VAL A 193 -7.98 8.41 6.33
CA VAL A 193 -7.19 7.21 6.69
C VAL A 193 -7.58 6.00 5.84
N ASN A 194 -8.87 5.86 5.53
CA ASN A 194 -9.36 4.78 4.70
C ASN A 194 -8.95 4.93 3.22
N ALA A 195 -8.89 6.16 2.70
CA ALA A 195 -8.38 6.40 1.34
C ALA A 195 -6.88 6.11 1.27
N ALA A 196 -6.10 6.60 2.24
CA ALA A 196 -4.67 6.30 2.34
C ALA A 196 -4.42 4.78 2.42
N ILE A 197 -5.17 4.04 3.24
CA ILE A 197 -5.08 2.57 3.28
C ILE A 197 -5.37 1.96 1.90
N ALA A 198 -6.41 2.42 1.21
CA ALA A 198 -6.76 1.88 -0.11
C ALA A 198 -5.68 2.17 -1.17
N HIS A 199 -5.13 3.38 -1.14
CA HIS A 199 -4.04 3.84 -2.02
C HIS A 199 -2.79 2.97 -1.84
N GLU A 200 -2.30 2.86 -0.61
CA GLU A 200 -1.08 2.10 -0.30
C GLU A 200 -1.25 0.59 -0.51
N LEU A 201 -2.44 0.04 -0.22
CA LEU A 201 -2.74 -1.36 -0.53
C LEU A 201 -2.86 -1.60 -2.04
N ALA A 202 -3.21 -0.59 -2.83
CA ALA A 202 -3.21 -0.71 -4.28
C ALA A 202 -1.78 -0.79 -4.81
N HIS A 203 -0.84 0.05 -4.32
CA HIS A 203 0.59 -0.11 -4.60
C HIS A 203 1.06 -1.51 -4.21
N HIS A 204 0.78 -1.94 -2.97
CA HIS A 204 1.16 -3.27 -2.50
C HIS A 204 0.66 -4.40 -3.42
N ALA A 205 -0.58 -4.26 -3.89
CA ALA A 205 -1.18 -5.20 -4.82
C ALA A 205 -0.59 -5.11 -6.22
N LEU A 206 -0.04 -3.98 -6.65
CA LEU A 206 0.57 -3.82 -7.99
C LEU A 206 2.05 -4.16 -8.03
N VAL A 207 2.76 -4.21 -6.89
CA VAL A 207 4.19 -4.54 -6.90
C VAL A 207 4.39 -5.91 -7.57
N PRO A 208 5.20 -5.99 -8.64
CA PRO A 208 5.45 -7.22 -9.35
C PRO A 208 5.97 -8.31 -8.41
N ILE A 209 5.30 -9.46 -8.36
CA ILE A 209 5.85 -10.68 -7.77
C ILE A 209 6.72 -11.32 -8.86
N THR A 210 7.93 -10.80 -9.09
CA THR A 210 8.88 -11.47 -10.00
C THR A 210 9.79 -12.41 -9.21
N GLU A 211 10.05 -13.60 -9.76
CA GLU A 211 10.97 -14.62 -9.20
C GLU A 211 12.40 -14.09 -8.96
N ALA A 212 12.77 -12.97 -9.59
CA ALA A 212 14.14 -12.46 -9.61
C ALA A 212 14.46 -11.43 -8.52
N GLY A 213 13.53 -11.12 -7.61
CA GLY A 213 13.77 -10.14 -6.55
C GLY A 213 14.10 -8.73 -7.09
N ARG A 214 13.85 -8.48 -8.38
CA ARG A 214 14.01 -7.17 -9.00
C ARG A 214 12.68 -6.45 -8.91
N LEU A 215 12.72 -5.19 -8.47
CA LEU A 215 11.78 -4.18 -8.95
C LEU A 215 11.95 -4.10 -10.48
N GLY A 216 11.43 -5.08 -11.22
CA GLY A 216 11.24 -4.98 -12.66
C GLY A 216 10.36 -3.77 -12.92
N ALA A 217 10.57 -3.08 -14.04
CA ALA A 217 9.79 -1.90 -14.42
C ALA A 217 8.31 -2.26 -14.30
N GLY A 218 7.69 -1.77 -13.22
CA GLY A 218 6.27 -1.98 -12.97
C GLY A 218 5.46 -1.19 -14.00
N LEU A 219 4.20 -0.93 -13.66
CA LEU A 219 3.47 0.10 -14.39
C LEU A 219 4.28 1.40 -14.38
N PRO A 220 4.28 2.19 -15.48
CA PRO A 220 4.82 3.54 -15.41
C PRO A 220 4.04 4.32 -14.35
N LEU A 221 4.73 5.21 -13.62
CA LEU A 221 4.22 5.82 -12.40
C LEU A 221 2.85 6.51 -12.59
N TRP A 222 2.63 7.16 -13.75
CA TRP A 222 1.32 7.76 -14.07
C TRP A 222 0.17 6.73 -14.10
N ALA A 223 0.42 5.51 -14.54
CA ALA A 223 -0.59 4.47 -14.62
C ALA A 223 -0.78 3.78 -13.26
N GLU A 224 0.32 3.60 -12.51
CA GLU A 224 0.28 3.09 -11.14
C GLU A 224 -0.52 4.02 -10.23
N GLU A 225 -0.14 5.31 -10.17
CA GLU A 225 -0.80 6.32 -9.35
C GLU A 225 -2.26 6.55 -9.78
N GLY A 226 -2.50 6.58 -11.09
CA GLY A 226 -3.87 6.66 -11.59
C GLY A 226 -4.72 5.47 -11.13
N LEU A 227 -4.17 4.25 -11.10
CA LEU A 227 -4.88 3.07 -10.59
C LEU A 227 -5.06 3.11 -9.06
N THR A 228 -4.07 3.57 -8.31
CA THR A 228 -4.16 3.66 -6.84
C THR A 228 -5.22 4.67 -6.42
N GLN A 229 -5.26 5.85 -7.06
CA GLN A 229 -6.31 6.84 -6.85
C GLN A 229 -7.71 6.32 -7.24
N MET A 230 -7.82 5.56 -8.34
CA MET A 230 -9.08 4.90 -8.69
C MET A 230 -9.52 3.87 -7.63
N MET A 231 -8.58 3.22 -6.94
CA MET A 231 -8.89 2.29 -5.85
C MET A 231 -9.35 3.01 -4.58
N GLU A 232 -8.89 4.23 -4.31
CA GLU A 232 -9.44 5.04 -3.22
C GLU A 232 -10.95 5.20 -3.37
N GLU A 233 -11.42 5.61 -4.55
CA GLU A 233 -12.84 5.77 -4.83
C GLU A 233 -13.57 4.42 -4.78
N ARG A 234 -13.01 3.38 -5.40
CA ARG A 234 -13.66 2.06 -5.47
C ARG A 234 -13.86 1.44 -4.09
N VAL A 235 -12.90 1.61 -3.19
CA VAL A 235 -12.96 1.02 -1.85
C VAL A 235 -13.76 1.91 -0.88
N THR A 236 -13.57 3.23 -0.92
CA THR A 236 -14.25 4.16 -0.01
C THR A 236 -15.69 4.46 -0.44
N GLY A 237 -15.99 4.35 -1.74
CA GLY A 237 -17.22 4.85 -2.36
C GLY A 237 -17.27 6.38 -2.50
N VAL A 238 -16.16 7.08 -2.27
CA VAL A 238 -16.07 8.54 -2.30
C VAL A 238 -15.04 8.97 -3.33
N SER A 239 -15.46 9.78 -4.30
CA SER A 239 -14.56 10.41 -5.25
C SER A 239 -14.15 11.79 -4.74
N ASN A 240 -12.83 12.04 -4.69
CA ASN A 240 -12.28 13.38 -4.45
C ASN A 240 -11.73 14.02 -5.73
N PHE A 241 -11.93 13.38 -6.88
CA PHE A 241 -11.39 13.85 -8.14
C PHE A 241 -12.05 15.16 -8.58
N VAL A 242 -11.21 16.15 -8.86
CA VAL A 242 -11.66 17.43 -9.41
C VAL A 242 -10.79 17.78 -10.62
N PHE A 243 -11.46 17.91 -11.77
CA PHE A 243 -10.85 18.40 -13.00
C PHE A 243 -11.61 19.65 -13.48
N SER A 244 -11.50 20.71 -12.68
CA SER A 244 -12.18 21.98 -12.93
C SER A 244 -11.52 22.75 -14.09
N ARG A 245 -12.19 23.81 -14.56
CA ARG A 245 -11.58 24.74 -15.51
C ARG A 245 -10.27 25.34 -14.99
N GLU A 246 -10.22 25.71 -13.70
CA GLU A 246 -9.03 26.21 -13.04
C GLU A 246 -7.90 25.17 -13.04
N MET A 247 -8.21 23.91 -12.71
CA MET A 247 -7.22 22.82 -12.74
C MET A 247 -6.67 22.61 -14.16
N ARG A 248 -7.53 22.68 -15.18
CA ARG A 248 -7.12 22.62 -16.58
C ARG A 248 -6.21 23.79 -16.97
N GLU A 249 -6.53 25.01 -16.55
CA GLU A 249 -5.70 26.19 -16.82
C GLU A 249 -4.31 26.04 -16.19
N ARG A 250 -4.21 25.52 -14.95
CA ARG A 250 -2.94 25.19 -14.29
C ARG A 250 -2.14 24.13 -15.05
N HIS A 251 -2.78 23.04 -15.47
CA HIS A 251 -2.13 22.04 -16.32
C HIS A 251 -1.62 22.63 -17.64
N MET A 252 -2.44 23.41 -18.33
CA MET A 252 -2.03 24.03 -19.59
C MET A 252 -0.82 24.95 -19.40
N GLN A 253 -0.77 25.70 -18.30
CA GLN A 253 0.37 26.54 -17.96
C GLN A 253 1.63 25.70 -17.71
N LEU A 254 1.60 24.79 -16.73
CA LEU A 254 2.76 23.98 -16.34
C LEU A 254 3.31 23.18 -17.53
N TRP A 255 2.46 22.39 -18.19
CA TRP A 255 2.90 21.47 -19.23
C TRP A 255 3.30 22.16 -20.53
N SER A 256 2.89 23.43 -20.74
CA SER A 256 3.42 24.24 -21.85
C SER A 256 4.85 24.72 -21.61
N GLU A 257 5.27 24.80 -20.35
CA GLU A 257 6.60 25.26 -19.95
C GLU A 257 7.60 24.09 -19.88
N ILE A 258 7.23 22.99 -19.23
CA ILE A 258 8.15 21.87 -18.95
C ILE A 258 7.96 20.66 -19.85
N GLY A 259 6.89 20.60 -20.65
CA GLY A 259 6.56 19.42 -21.47
C GLY A 259 6.06 18.23 -20.65
N PHE A 260 5.96 17.03 -21.26
CA PHE A 260 5.42 15.83 -20.59
C PHE A 260 6.49 14.76 -20.29
N ASP A 261 7.77 15.03 -20.56
CA ASP A 261 8.84 14.05 -20.37
C ASP A 261 8.94 13.60 -18.91
N GLY A 262 8.82 14.54 -17.98
CA GLY A 262 8.83 14.25 -16.54
C GLY A 262 7.58 13.52 -16.03
N LEU A 263 6.45 13.59 -16.74
CA LEU A 263 5.26 12.77 -16.46
C LEU A 263 5.50 11.33 -16.94
N ALA A 264 6.06 11.18 -18.14
CA ALA A 264 6.35 9.89 -18.75
C ALA A 264 7.43 9.12 -17.99
N SER A 265 8.48 9.79 -17.54
CA SER A 265 9.58 9.20 -16.76
C SER A 265 9.21 8.97 -15.28
N GLY A 266 8.19 9.66 -14.77
CA GLY A 266 7.81 9.66 -13.36
C GLY A 266 8.54 10.69 -12.49
N GLU A 267 9.50 11.45 -13.04
CA GLU A 267 10.30 12.43 -12.29
C GLU A 267 9.44 13.47 -11.56
N THR A 268 8.38 13.96 -12.21
CA THR A 268 7.51 15.02 -11.66
C THR A 268 6.70 14.59 -10.44
N PHE A 269 6.46 13.30 -10.22
CA PHE A 269 5.78 12.78 -9.01
C PHE A 269 6.65 12.89 -7.75
N HIS A 270 7.96 13.06 -7.92
CA HIS A 270 8.93 13.25 -6.86
C HIS A 270 9.45 14.69 -6.77
N SER A 271 8.86 15.62 -7.53
CA SER A 271 9.32 17.00 -7.56
C SER A 271 9.19 17.66 -6.19
N PRO A 272 10.22 18.39 -5.73
CA PRO A 272 10.11 19.21 -4.52
C PRO A 272 9.23 20.45 -4.75
N ASP A 273 8.94 20.81 -6.00
CA ASP A 273 7.92 21.80 -6.33
C ASP A 273 6.53 21.15 -6.21
N GLY A 274 5.77 21.59 -5.21
CA GLY A 274 4.47 21.03 -4.90
C GLY A 274 3.47 21.12 -6.06
N GLU A 275 3.60 22.09 -6.96
CA GLU A 275 2.70 22.20 -8.12
C GLU A 275 2.95 21.12 -9.16
N GLU A 276 4.21 20.82 -9.49
CA GLU A 276 4.56 19.74 -10.42
C GLU A 276 4.04 18.40 -9.91
N GLN A 277 4.28 18.13 -8.62
CA GLN A 277 3.80 16.91 -7.98
C GLN A 277 2.27 16.83 -8.01
N GLU A 278 1.57 17.85 -7.50
CA GLU A 278 0.10 17.89 -7.46
C GLU A 278 -0.52 17.65 -8.84
N LEU A 279 -0.02 18.34 -9.86
CA LEU A 279 -0.53 18.24 -11.22
C LEU A 279 -0.16 16.90 -11.89
N SER A 280 0.90 16.23 -11.46
CA SER A 280 1.23 14.88 -11.96
C SER A 280 0.23 13.84 -11.48
N TYR A 281 -0.07 13.81 -10.17
CA TYR A 281 -1.11 12.93 -9.61
C TYR A 281 -2.49 13.26 -10.20
N ASN A 282 -2.85 14.54 -10.32
CA ASN A 282 -4.15 14.90 -10.89
C ASN A 282 -4.29 14.45 -12.36
N LEU A 283 -3.25 14.63 -13.17
CA LEU A 283 -3.27 14.23 -14.58
C LEU A 283 -3.24 12.70 -14.74
N ALA A 284 -2.48 11.98 -13.91
CA ALA A 284 -2.47 10.52 -13.84
C ALA A 284 -3.86 9.95 -13.57
N GLU A 285 -4.58 10.50 -12.59
CA GLU A 285 -5.96 10.11 -12.30
C GLU A 285 -6.90 10.43 -13.47
N ALA A 286 -6.76 11.62 -14.07
CA ALA A 286 -7.60 12.04 -15.21
C ALA A 286 -7.43 11.10 -16.42
N ILE A 287 -6.18 10.79 -16.78
CA ILE A 287 -5.84 9.87 -17.86
C ILE A 287 -6.41 8.48 -17.59
N THR A 288 -6.13 7.92 -16.41
CA THR A 288 -6.55 6.56 -16.06
C THR A 288 -8.07 6.46 -16.00
N ARG A 289 -8.76 7.43 -15.39
CA ARG A 289 -10.22 7.50 -15.35
C ARG A 289 -10.83 7.56 -16.75
N SER A 290 -10.25 8.36 -17.65
CA SER A 290 -10.70 8.46 -19.05
C SER A 290 -10.54 7.14 -19.80
N LEU A 291 -9.36 6.51 -19.68
CA LEU A 291 -9.05 5.24 -20.35
C LEU A 291 -9.92 4.10 -19.83
N LEU A 292 -10.13 3.99 -18.52
CA LEU A 292 -11.04 3.00 -17.93
C LEU A 292 -12.50 3.23 -18.31
N SER A 293 -12.91 4.48 -18.54
CA SER A 293 -14.28 4.81 -18.94
C SER A 293 -14.56 4.54 -20.41
N THR A 294 -13.56 4.75 -21.28
CA THR A 294 -13.75 4.72 -22.75
C THR A 294 -13.19 3.46 -23.40
N ARG A 295 -12.07 2.95 -22.91
CA ARG A 295 -11.29 1.84 -23.50
C ARG A 295 -10.71 0.91 -22.41
N PRO A 296 -11.53 0.38 -21.48
CA PRO A 296 -11.03 -0.40 -20.34
C PRO A 296 -10.26 -1.66 -20.76
N GLY A 297 -10.69 -2.34 -21.83
CA GLY A 297 -9.99 -3.53 -22.34
C GLY A 297 -8.57 -3.25 -22.79
N ASP A 298 -8.38 -2.11 -23.46
CA ASP A 298 -7.08 -1.66 -23.96
C ASP A 298 -6.17 -1.22 -22.81
N PHE A 299 -6.72 -0.50 -21.83
CA PHE A 299 -5.97 -0.11 -20.62
C PHE A 299 -5.48 -1.33 -19.84
N PHE A 300 -6.32 -2.34 -19.62
CA PHE A 300 -5.87 -3.55 -18.94
C PHE A 300 -4.91 -4.38 -19.78
N ALA A 301 -4.99 -4.33 -21.11
CA ALA A 301 -3.99 -4.96 -21.97
C ALA A 301 -2.63 -4.28 -21.86
N PHE A 302 -2.62 -2.94 -21.88
CA PHE A 302 -1.43 -2.13 -21.58
C PHE A 302 -0.84 -2.47 -20.22
N ALA A 303 -1.65 -2.42 -19.15
CA ALA A 303 -1.19 -2.70 -17.79
C ALA A 303 -0.60 -4.11 -17.64
N ARG A 304 -1.23 -5.12 -18.26
CA ARG A 304 -0.70 -6.49 -18.31
C ARG A 304 0.63 -6.58 -19.06
N ALA A 305 0.79 -5.83 -20.14
CA ALA A 305 2.02 -5.84 -20.91
C ALA A 305 3.18 -5.21 -20.12
N CYS A 306 2.93 -4.12 -19.39
CA CYS A 306 3.94 -3.48 -18.54
C CYS A 306 4.45 -4.37 -17.42
N VAL A 307 3.61 -5.22 -16.83
CA VAL A 307 4.05 -6.14 -15.77
C VAL A 307 4.82 -7.37 -16.29
N GLN A 308 4.96 -7.53 -17.61
CA GLN A 308 5.78 -8.57 -18.21
C GLN A 308 7.24 -8.12 -18.35
N ASP A 309 8.17 -8.96 -17.90
CA ASP A 309 9.60 -8.67 -17.92
C ASP A 309 10.10 -8.29 -19.33
N GLY A 310 10.80 -7.15 -19.42
CA GLY A 310 11.49 -6.70 -20.63
C GLY A 310 10.65 -5.94 -21.64
N VAL A 311 9.40 -5.59 -21.30
CA VAL A 311 8.55 -4.73 -22.12
C VAL A 311 8.76 -3.26 -21.73
N ASP A 312 9.04 -2.41 -22.71
CA ASP A 312 9.10 -0.96 -22.51
C ASP A 312 7.67 -0.38 -22.39
N ALA A 313 7.47 0.52 -21.43
CA ALA A 313 6.14 1.06 -21.13
C ALA A 313 5.60 1.97 -22.25
N GLU A 314 6.47 2.68 -22.97
CA GLU A 314 6.09 3.50 -24.12
C GLU A 314 5.65 2.60 -25.27
N ASP A 315 6.43 1.56 -25.57
CA ASP A 315 6.07 0.55 -26.59
C ASP A 315 4.73 -0.12 -26.25
N ALA A 316 4.50 -0.48 -24.98
CA ALA A 316 3.24 -1.04 -24.52
C ALA A 316 2.07 -0.06 -24.68
N ALA A 317 2.29 1.23 -24.36
CA ALA A 317 1.29 2.28 -24.52
C ALA A 317 0.91 2.44 -26.00
N ILE A 318 1.90 2.52 -26.89
CA ILE A 318 1.66 2.61 -28.34
C ILE A 318 0.92 1.37 -28.85
N ALA A 319 1.34 0.17 -28.43
CA ALA A 319 0.75 -1.09 -28.91
C ALA A 319 -0.71 -1.28 -28.48
N HIS A 320 -1.06 -0.88 -27.25
CA HIS A 320 -2.36 -1.18 -26.66
C HIS A 320 -3.29 0.05 -26.58
N LEU A 321 -2.74 1.22 -26.25
CA LEU A 321 -3.49 2.47 -26.17
C LEU A 321 -3.48 3.22 -27.52
N GLY A 322 -2.56 2.89 -28.42
CA GLY A 322 -2.42 3.51 -29.74
C GLY A 322 -1.63 4.82 -29.74
N LYS A 323 -1.15 5.24 -28.56
CA LYS A 323 -0.46 6.51 -28.30
C LYS A 323 0.42 6.37 -27.08
N ASP A 324 1.50 7.15 -27.02
CA ASP A 324 2.26 7.32 -25.79
C ASP A 324 1.47 8.20 -24.78
N VAL A 325 1.94 8.25 -23.52
CA VAL A 325 1.27 9.03 -22.48
C VAL A 325 1.31 10.54 -22.74
N GLN A 326 2.34 11.05 -23.43
CA GLN A 326 2.48 12.47 -23.73
C GLN A 326 1.42 12.91 -24.75
N GLU A 327 1.17 12.10 -25.77
CA GLU A 327 0.10 12.32 -26.74
C GLU A 327 -1.29 12.22 -26.07
N ILE A 328 -1.50 11.24 -25.19
CA ILE A 328 -2.76 11.12 -24.44
C ILE A 328 -3.00 12.34 -23.54
N ALA A 329 -1.98 12.79 -22.80
CA ALA A 329 -2.04 13.97 -21.96
C ALA A 329 -2.33 15.24 -22.76
N ARG A 330 -1.64 15.41 -23.91
CA ARG A 330 -1.84 16.54 -24.81
C ARG A 330 -3.27 16.60 -25.34
N ASP A 331 -3.79 15.48 -25.83
CA ASP A 331 -5.18 15.40 -26.31
C ASP A 331 -6.16 15.78 -25.20
N MET A 332 -5.95 15.26 -23.98
CA MET A 332 -6.83 15.52 -22.84
C MET A 332 -6.92 17.01 -22.48
N LEU A 333 -5.80 17.74 -22.59
CA LEU A 333 -5.75 19.17 -22.25
C LEU A 333 -6.20 20.10 -23.37
N GLN A 334 -6.23 19.62 -24.63
CA GLN A 334 -6.62 20.41 -25.81
C GLN A 334 -8.13 20.42 -26.11
N VAL A 335 -8.92 19.51 -25.52
CA VAL A 335 -10.37 19.37 -25.77
C VAL A 335 -11.23 20.48 -25.20
#